data_AF-A0A0P1KS04-F1
#
_entry.id   AF-A0A0P1KS04-F1
#
_cell.length_a   1.000
_cell.length_b   1.000
_cell.length_c   1.000
_cell.angle_alpha   90.00
_cell.angle_beta   90.00
_cell.angle_gamma   90.00
#
_symmetry.space_group_name_H-M   'P 1'
#
loop_
_entity.id
_entity.type
_entity.pdbx_description
1 polymer ?
#
loop_
_entity_poly.entity_id
_entity_poly.type
_entity_poly.pdbx_seq_one_letter_code
_entity_poly.pdbx_strand_id
1 'polypeptide(L)'
;MAKQSLDVSSDRRKSRKAYFSAPSSERRVLMSAPLSKELRAQYNVRSLPIRKDDEVLVVRGSKKGQEGKISSVYRLKFAVQVDKLTKEKSSGASVPINVHPSKLVITKLHVDKDRKALIERKGGKFE
;
A
#
# COMPACT_ATOMS: atom_id res chain seq x y z
N MET A 1 -11.79 20.49 -14.13
CA MET A 1 -11.81 20.14 -15.57
C MET A 1 -12.17 18.67 -15.70
N ALA A 2 -13.06 18.36 -16.65
CA ALA A 2 -13.61 17.03 -16.86
C ALA A 2 -12.71 16.17 -17.77
N LYS A 3 -13.12 14.90 -17.98
CA LYS A 3 -12.50 13.96 -18.93
C LYS A 3 -12.23 14.62 -20.29
N GLN A 4 -11.02 14.46 -20.83
CA GLN A 4 -10.60 14.96 -22.15
C GLN A 4 -10.42 13.85 -23.20
N SER A 5 -9.62 12.81 -22.90
CA SER A 5 -9.42 11.66 -23.79
C SER A 5 -10.73 10.88 -23.97
N LEU A 6 -11.00 10.38 -25.17
CA LEU A 6 -12.21 9.61 -25.47
C LEU A 6 -12.18 8.18 -24.91
N ASP A 7 -10.99 7.58 -24.81
CA ASP A 7 -10.77 6.17 -24.45
C ASP A 7 -11.04 5.86 -22.97
N VAL A 8 -10.96 6.87 -22.10
CA VAL A 8 -11.21 6.70 -20.66
C VAL A 8 -12.72 6.74 -20.37
N SER A 9 -13.23 5.93 -19.44
CA SER A 9 -14.65 5.94 -19.08
C SER A 9 -14.89 6.51 -17.68
N SER A 10 -15.87 7.41 -17.56
CA SER A 10 -16.35 7.93 -16.27
C SER A 10 -17.52 7.11 -15.70
N ASP A 11 -17.89 6.00 -16.35
CA ASP A 11 -18.97 5.13 -15.91
C ASP A 11 -18.57 4.39 -14.61
N ARG A 12 -19.36 4.62 -13.55
CA ARG A 12 -19.22 3.98 -12.24
C ARG A 12 -19.25 2.45 -12.34
N ARG A 13 -20.08 1.88 -13.21
CA ARG A 13 -20.20 0.42 -13.37
C ARG A 13 -18.92 -0.17 -13.95
N LYS A 14 -18.39 0.43 -15.02
CA LYS A 14 -17.12 0.02 -15.64
C LYS A 14 -15.95 0.15 -14.67
N SER A 15 -15.85 1.28 -13.95
CA SER A 15 -14.81 1.51 -12.94
C SER A 15 -14.82 0.46 -11.83
N ARG A 16 -16.00 0.17 -11.25
CA ARG A 16 -16.12 -0.85 -10.19
C ARG A 16 -15.80 -2.25 -10.69
N LYS A 17 -16.25 -2.61 -11.91
CA LYS A 17 -15.96 -3.91 -12.51
C LYS A 17 -14.44 -4.08 -12.64
N ALA A 18 -13.77 -3.11 -13.27
CA ALA A 18 -12.32 -3.13 -13.44
C ALA A 18 -11.56 -3.27 -12.10
N TYR A 19 -11.98 -2.54 -11.06
CA TYR A 19 -11.33 -2.63 -9.74
C TYR A 19 -11.49 -4.01 -9.10
N PHE A 20 -12.71 -4.54 -8.98
CA PHE A 20 -12.95 -5.80 -8.26
C PHE A 20 -12.51 -7.05 -9.05
N SER A 21 -12.54 -7.00 -10.38
CA SER A 21 -12.05 -8.08 -11.23
C SER A 21 -10.56 -7.97 -11.60
N ALA A 22 -9.84 -6.96 -11.09
CA ALA A 22 -8.43 -6.76 -11.40
C ALA A 22 -7.58 -8.00 -11.04
N PRO A 23 -6.62 -8.40 -11.90
CA PRO A 23 -5.66 -9.46 -11.60
C PRO A 23 -4.64 -9.02 -10.54
N SER A 24 -3.89 -9.98 -9.99
CA SER A 24 -2.92 -9.74 -8.90
C SER A 24 -1.83 -8.73 -9.26
N SER A 25 -1.42 -8.66 -10.52
CA SER A 25 -0.42 -7.71 -11.05
C SER A 25 -0.90 -6.27 -10.96
N GLU A 26 -2.16 -6.00 -11.34
CA GLU A 26 -2.78 -4.68 -11.21
C GLU A 26 -3.06 -4.33 -9.75
N ARG A 27 -3.55 -5.30 -8.96
CA ARG A 27 -3.79 -5.11 -7.52
C ARG A 27 -2.53 -4.69 -6.77
N ARG A 28 -1.34 -5.15 -7.19
CA ARG A 28 -0.07 -4.67 -6.64
C ARG A 28 0.06 -3.15 -6.75
N VAL A 29 -0.27 -2.58 -7.91
CA VAL A 29 -0.17 -1.14 -8.16
C VAL A 29 -1.26 -0.37 -7.44
N LEU A 30 -2.50 -0.89 -7.47
CA LEU A 30 -3.63 -0.31 -6.73
C LEU A 30 -3.37 -0.24 -5.22
N MET A 31 -2.70 -1.26 -4.67
CA MET A 31 -2.31 -1.35 -3.26
C MET A 31 -0.98 -0.62 -2.98
N SER A 32 -0.93 0.66 -3.32
CA SER A 32 0.19 1.56 -3.00
C SER A 32 -0.02 2.29 -1.67
N ALA A 33 1.06 2.55 -0.95
CA ALA A 33 1.07 3.36 0.26
C ALA A 33 1.95 4.61 0.09
N PRO A 34 1.59 5.74 0.71
CA PRO A 34 2.44 6.93 0.74
C PRO A 34 3.71 6.68 1.56
N LEU A 35 4.82 7.32 1.15
CA LEU A 35 6.06 7.34 1.93
C LEU A 35 5.97 8.36 3.07
N SER A 36 6.77 8.17 4.12
CA SER A 36 6.97 9.17 5.20
C SER A 36 7.58 10.46 4.64
N LYS A 37 7.50 11.57 5.38
CA LYS A 37 8.07 12.85 4.93
C LYS A 37 9.57 12.74 4.69
N GLU A 38 10.27 12.01 5.55
CA GLU A 38 11.70 11.73 5.46
C GLU A 38 12.04 10.93 4.20
N LEU A 39 11.37 9.80 3.97
CA LEU A 39 11.61 8.99 2.77
C LEU A 39 11.21 9.72 1.49
N ARG A 40 10.19 10.60 1.53
CA ARG A 40 9.85 11.43 0.37
C ARG A 40 10.95 12.42 0.04
N ALA A 41 11.55 13.05 1.05
CA ALA A 41 12.66 13.97 0.85
C ALA A 41 13.89 13.23 0.32
N GLN A 42 14.16 12.03 0.85
CA GLN A 42 15.29 11.20 0.43
C GLN A 42 15.13 10.69 -1.01
N TYR A 43 14.03 10.01 -1.31
CA TYR A 43 13.86 9.33 -2.60
C TYR A 43 13.16 10.16 -3.67
N ASN A 44 12.62 11.33 -3.32
CA ASN A 44 11.80 12.18 -4.19
C ASN A 44 10.58 11.47 -4.82
N VAL A 45 10.05 10.44 -4.17
CA VAL A 45 8.86 9.69 -4.62
C VAL A 45 7.75 9.78 -3.59
N ARG A 46 6.52 10.07 -4.03
CA ARG A 46 5.36 10.24 -3.13
C ARG A 46 4.81 8.93 -2.55
N SER A 47 4.74 7.87 -3.36
CA SER A 47 4.14 6.59 -2.98
C SER A 47 4.73 5.41 -3.76
N LEU A 48 4.72 4.23 -3.14
CA LEU A 48 5.19 2.98 -3.73
C LEU A 48 4.19 1.83 -3.48
N PRO A 49 4.15 0.83 -4.38
CA PRO A 49 3.48 -0.43 -4.15
C PRO A 49 4.02 -1.12 -2.89
N ILE A 50 3.13 -1.47 -1.98
CA ILE A 50 3.51 -2.05 -0.69
C ILE A 50 3.96 -3.50 -0.85
N ARG A 51 4.97 -3.92 -0.08
CA ARG A 51 5.45 -5.31 -0.10
C ARG A 51 5.65 -5.89 1.29
N LYS A 52 5.87 -7.20 1.33
CA LYS A 52 6.34 -7.89 2.54
C LYS A 52 7.67 -7.27 2.95
N ASP A 53 7.86 -7.19 4.26
CA ASP A 53 9.05 -6.65 4.91
C ASP A 53 9.23 -5.14 4.88
N ASP A 54 8.33 -4.37 4.25
CA ASP A 54 8.28 -2.93 4.48
C ASP A 54 7.81 -2.65 5.93
N GLU A 55 8.40 -1.64 6.56
CA GLU A 55 7.91 -1.12 7.85
C GLU A 55 6.93 0.04 7.60
N VAL A 56 5.85 0.05 8.38
CA VAL A 56 4.74 0.98 8.19
C VAL A 56 4.22 1.54 9.50
N LEU A 57 3.71 2.75 9.42
CA LEU A 57 2.98 3.46 10.46
C LEU A 57 1.51 3.61 10.05
N VAL A 58 0.58 3.29 10.94
CA VAL A 58 -0.87 3.49 10.71
C VAL A 58 -1.25 4.94 10.99
N VAL A 59 -1.73 5.67 9.98
CA VAL A 59 -2.08 7.10 10.13
C VAL A 59 -3.58 7.37 10.33
N ARG A 60 -4.45 6.40 10.03
CA ARG A 60 -5.91 6.54 10.12
C ARG A 60 -6.57 5.31 10.74
N GLY A 61 -7.71 5.53 11.40
CA GLY A 61 -8.53 4.47 12.03
C GLY A 61 -8.18 4.22 13.49
N SER A 62 -8.81 3.22 14.10
CA SER A 62 -8.71 2.93 15.55
C SER A 62 -7.32 2.49 16.01
N LYS A 63 -6.45 2.07 15.09
CA LYS A 63 -5.07 1.64 15.36
C LYS A 63 -4.04 2.70 14.97
N LYS A 64 -4.45 3.96 14.85
CA LYS A 64 -3.57 5.09 14.49
C LYS A 64 -2.41 5.20 15.48
N GLY A 65 -1.22 5.51 14.96
CA GLY A 65 0.01 5.69 15.74
C GLY A 65 0.78 4.39 15.99
N GLN A 66 0.20 3.23 15.66
CA GLN A 66 0.91 1.96 15.77
C GLN A 66 1.79 1.74 14.54
N GLU A 67 2.98 1.19 14.78
CA GLU A 67 3.96 0.83 13.77
C GLU A 67 4.18 -0.69 13.75
N GLY A 68 4.58 -1.21 12.60
CA GLY A 68 4.94 -2.61 12.47
C GLY A 68 5.47 -2.95 11.10
N LYS A 69 5.97 -4.17 10.98
CA LYS A 69 6.46 -4.74 9.73
C LYS A 69 5.33 -5.43 8.99
N ILE A 70 5.31 -5.41 7.67
CA ILE A 70 4.29 -6.11 6.90
C ILE A 70 4.64 -7.60 6.81
N SER A 71 3.77 -8.46 7.36
CA SER A 71 3.87 -9.92 7.18
C SER A 71 3.27 -10.38 5.86
N SER A 72 2.08 -9.90 5.51
CA SER A 72 1.38 -10.36 4.32
C SER A 72 0.65 -9.26 3.58
N VAL A 73 0.77 -9.28 2.25
CA VAL A 73 -0.02 -8.44 1.33
C VAL A 73 -1.12 -9.30 0.74
N TYR A 74 -2.31 -9.25 1.33
CA TYR A 74 -3.45 -10.07 0.97
C TYR A 74 -4.24 -9.43 -0.18
N ARG A 75 -3.69 -9.53 -1.41
CA ARG A 75 -4.25 -8.90 -2.62
C ARG A 75 -5.68 -9.35 -2.93
N LEU A 76 -6.06 -10.58 -2.57
CA LEU A 76 -7.42 -11.06 -2.77
C LEU A 76 -8.47 -10.22 -2.02
N LYS A 77 -8.13 -9.73 -0.81
CA LYS A 77 -9.00 -8.92 0.07
C LYS A 77 -8.69 -7.41 0.02
N PHE A 78 -7.81 -6.96 -0.88
CA PHE A 78 -7.36 -5.57 -0.95
C PHE A 78 -6.83 -5.03 0.40
N ALA A 79 -6.14 -5.88 1.16
CA ALA A 79 -5.68 -5.55 2.51
C ALA A 79 -4.27 -6.04 2.79
N VAL A 80 -3.66 -5.42 3.79
CA VAL A 80 -2.33 -5.73 4.30
C VAL A 80 -2.45 -6.15 5.75
N GLN A 81 -1.67 -7.14 6.16
CA GLN A 81 -1.51 -7.55 7.55
C GLN A 81 -0.16 -7.05 8.03
N VAL A 82 -0.18 -6.42 9.20
CA VAL A 82 0.99 -5.82 9.82
C VAL A 82 1.24 -6.56 11.13
N ASP A 83 2.50 -6.89 11.38
CA ASP A 83 2.94 -7.56 12.59
C ASP A 83 2.74 -6.62 13.77
N LYS A 84 2.26 -7.16 14.89
CA LYS A 84 1.76 -6.45 16.09
C LYS A 84 0.34 -5.88 15.98
N LEU A 85 -0.27 -5.84 14.80
CA LEU A 85 -1.66 -5.42 14.62
C LEU A 85 -2.61 -6.63 14.65
N THR A 86 -2.85 -7.13 15.86
CA THR A 86 -3.76 -8.26 16.12
C THR A 86 -4.99 -7.83 16.93
N LYS A 87 -6.02 -8.67 16.85
CA LYS A 87 -7.20 -8.65 17.72
C LYS A 87 -7.25 -9.97 18.47
N GLU A 88 -7.35 -9.91 19.79
CA GLU A 88 -7.60 -11.07 20.62
C GLU A 88 -9.08 -11.47 20.58
N LYS A 89 -9.32 -12.77 20.48
CA LYS A 89 -10.65 -13.38 20.62
C LYS A 89 -10.91 -13.70 22.10
N SER A 90 -12.18 -13.89 22.47
CA SER A 90 -12.56 -14.41 23.79
C SER A 90 -11.93 -15.77 24.11
N SER A 91 -11.54 -16.54 23.10
CA SER A 91 -10.83 -17.81 23.23
C SER A 91 -9.32 -17.66 23.51
N GLY A 92 -8.79 -16.45 23.68
CA GLY A 92 -7.35 -16.17 23.86
C GLY A 92 -6.51 -16.21 22.57
N ALA A 93 -7.09 -16.60 21.44
CA ALA A 93 -6.37 -16.63 20.16
C ALA A 93 -6.23 -15.23 19.54
N SER A 94 -5.05 -14.92 19.00
CA SER A 94 -4.77 -13.68 18.27
C SER A 94 -5.03 -13.80 16.77
N VAL A 95 -5.74 -12.84 16.18
CA VAL A 95 -6.01 -12.78 14.73
C VAL A 95 -5.50 -11.46 14.14
N PRO A 96 -4.76 -11.49 13.01
CA PRO A 96 -4.28 -10.27 12.37
C PRO A 96 -5.43 -9.40 11.84
N ILE A 97 -5.28 -8.10 11.99
CA ILE A 97 -6.23 -7.11 11.47
C ILE A 97 -5.81 -6.73 10.05
N ASN A 98 -6.78 -6.76 9.14
CA ASN A 98 -6.60 -6.32 7.76
C ASN A 98 -6.70 -4.79 7.68
N VAL A 99 -5.65 -4.14 7.17
CA VAL A 99 -5.58 -2.68 7.01
C VAL A 99 -5.39 -2.34 5.53
N HIS A 100 -6.07 -1.29 5.07
CA HIS A 100 -5.92 -0.80 3.69
C HIS A 100 -4.64 0.06 3.57
N PRO A 101 -3.80 -0.13 2.53
CA PRO A 101 -2.50 0.55 2.41
C PRO A 101 -2.59 2.07 2.31
N SER A 102 -3.70 2.63 1.81
CA SER A 102 -3.91 4.09 1.80
C SER A 102 -4.01 4.73 3.19
N LYS A 103 -4.21 3.92 4.24
CA LYS A 103 -4.27 4.34 5.64
C LYS A 103 -2.94 4.16 6.37
N LEU A 104 -1.91 3.72 5.65
CA LEU A 104 -0.56 3.49 6.15
C LEU A 104 0.39 4.54 5.57
N VAL A 105 1.54 4.70 6.22
CA VAL A 105 2.70 5.43 5.72
C VAL A 105 3.90 4.52 5.84
N ILE A 106 4.67 4.34 4.77
CA ILE A 106 5.89 3.53 4.82
C ILE A 106 6.98 4.33 5.53
N THR A 107 7.59 3.72 6.55
CA THR A 107 8.67 4.32 7.37
C THR A 107 10.04 3.77 6.98
N LYS A 108 10.14 2.48 6.65
CA LYS A 108 11.34 1.88 6.04
C LYS A 108 10.97 1.02 4.86
N LEU A 109 11.76 1.16 3.79
CA LEU A 109 11.62 0.32 2.60
C LEU A 109 12.45 -0.93 2.78
N HIS A 110 11.87 -2.10 2.53
CA HIS A 110 12.69 -3.23 2.13
C HIS A 110 13.23 -2.89 0.73
N VAL A 111 14.53 -3.08 0.45
CA VAL A 111 15.15 -2.66 -0.82
C VAL A 111 15.72 -3.86 -1.58
N ASP A 112 15.26 -4.05 -2.83
CA ASP A 112 15.84 -5.01 -3.79
C ASP A 112 16.22 -4.28 -5.08
N LYS A 113 16.94 -4.96 -5.98
CA LYS A 113 17.27 -4.48 -7.33
C LYS A 113 16.07 -3.86 -8.06
N ASP A 114 14.94 -4.56 -8.07
CA ASP A 114 13.72 -4.11 -8.75
C ASP A 114 13.07 -2.89 -8.07
N ARG A 115 13.24 -2.74 -6.75
CA ARG A 115 12.68 -1.58 -6.04
C ARG A 115 13.52 -0.34 -6.28
N LYS A 116 14.85 -0.47 -6.37
CA LYS A 116 15.74 0.62 -6.80
C LYS A 116 15.38 1.08 -8.22
N ALA A 117 15.32 0.13 -9.15
CA ALA A 117 14.92 0.40 -10.54
C ALA A 117 13.51 1.03 -10.63
N LEU A 118 12.57 0.65 -9.75
CA LEU A 118 11.24 1.26 -9.69
C LEU A 118 11.28 2.72 -9.23
N ILE A 119 12.14 3.05 -8.26
CA ILE A 119 12.30 4.42 -7.73
C ILE A 119 12.92 5.31 -8.81
N GLU A 120 14.00 4.87 -9.44
CA GLU A 120 14.66 5.57 -10.55
C GLU A 120 13.71 5.78 -11.72
N ARG A 121 12.95 4.75 -12.13
CA ARG A 121 11.94 4.86 -13.20
C ARG A 121 10.83 5.87 -12.89
N LYS A 122 10.55 6.14 -11.61
CA LYS A 122 9.59 7.18 -11.19
C LYS A 122 10.21 8.59 -11.14
N GLY A 123 11.47 8.75 -11.53
CA GLY A 123 12.22 10.01 -11.42
C GLY A 123 12.74 10.28 -10.00
N GLY A 124 12.77 9.26 -9.16
CA GLY A 124 13.36 9.33 -7.83
C GLY A 124 14.88 9.15 -7.87
N LYS A 125 15.53 9.51 -6.76
CA LYS A 125 16.97 9.27 -6.53
C LYS A 125 17.12 8.21 -5.46
N PHE A 126 17.92 7.18 -5.69
CA PHE A 126 18.20 6.14 -4.70
C PHE A 126 19.60 6.29 -4.06
N GLU A 127 20.35 7.29 -4.52
CA GLU A 127 21.66 7.70 -4.00
C GLU A 127 21.54 8.94 -3.13
#